data_AF-A0A6L9KB29-F1
#
_entry.id   AF-A0A6L9KB29-F1
#
_cell.length_a   1.000
_cell.length_b   1.000
_cell.length_c   1.000
_cell.angle_alpha   90.00
_cell.angle_beta   90.00
_cell.angle_gamma   90.00
#
_symmetry.space_group_name_H-M   'P 1'
#
loop_
_entity.id
_entity.type
_entity.pdbx_description
1 polymer ?
#
loop_
_entity_poly.entity_id
_entity_poly.type
_entity_poly.pdbx_seq_one_letter_code
_entity_poly.pdbx_strand_id
1 'polypeptide(L)'
;MLQSGLKYLNVVRTRAQIPVYTSLTIKTTVSLIVPTLGNKEIKGYTTTTDIEHFRRAILNERMVELLGEGHRWFDLVRMGLLKLVAEQSAAYAYTVDNKVVQRNIQSFNIFRPIPMREISIHKGNLIQNYGYN
;
A
#
# COMPACT_ATOMS: atom_id res chain seq x y z
N MET A 1 5.96 -14.72 -18.15
CA MET A 1 5.85 -14.36 -16.70
C MET A 1 4.58 -13.58 -16.38
N LEU A 2 4.31 -12.45 -17.06
CA LEU A 2 3.16 -11.59 -16.70
C LEU A 2 1.78 -12.25 -16.89
N GLN A 3 1.57 -12.99 -17.99
CA GLN A 3 0.32 -13.72 -18.23
C GLN A 3 0.03 -14.79 -17.17
N SER A 4 1.06 -15.54 -16.75
CA SER A 4 0.92 -16.54 -15.68
C SER A 4 0.57 -15.89 -14.34
N GLY A 5 1.20 -14.75 -14.02
CA GLY A 5 0.87 -13.99 -12.81
C GLY A 5 -0.58 -13.46 -12.82
N LEU A 6 -1.03 -12.90 -13.95
CA LEU A 6 -2.41 -12.45 -14.12
C LEU A 6 -3.41 -13.59 -13.98
N LYS A 7 -3.10 -14.80 -14.48
CA LYS A 7 -3.95 -15.98 -14.31
C LYS A 7 -4.24 -16.23 -12.83
N TYR A 8 -3.22 -16.23 -11.97
CA TYR A 8 -3.41 -16.47 -10.53
C TYR A 8 -4.14 -15.32 -9.83
N LEU A 9 -3.80 -14.07 -10.16
CA LEU A 9 -4.50 -12.91 -9.61
C LEU A 9 -6.00 -12.95 -9.95
N ASN A 10 -6.33 -13.36 -11.18
CA ASN A 10 -7.69 -13.45 -11.65
C ASN A 10 -8.50 -14.58 -11.02
N VAL A 11 -7.88 -15.61 -10.42
CA VAL A 11 -8.62 -16.63 -9.64
C VAL A 11 -9.39 -15.96 -8.50
N VAL A 12 -8.74 -15.02 -7.80
CA VAL A 12 -9.36 -14.27 -6.69
C VAL A 12 -10.51 -13.39 -7.23
N ARG A 13 -10.25 -12.65 -8.30
CA ARG A 13 -11.23 -11.75 -8.93
C ARG A 13 -12.45 -12.49 -9.47
N THR A 14 -12.25 -13.64 -10.11
CA THR A 14 -13.33 -14.50 -10.60
C THR A 14 -14.15 -15.06 -9.45
N ARG A 15 -13.51 -15.53 -8.37
CA ARG A 15 -14.21 -15.98 -7.16
C ARG A 15 -15.03 -14.87 -6.52
N ALA A 16 -14.48 -13.65 -6.49
CA ALA A 16 -15.17 -12.45 -5.99
C ALA A 16 -16.20 -11.86 -6.98
N GLN A 17 -16.42 -12.50 -8.14
CA GLN A 17 -17.37 -12.08 -9.18
C GLN A 17 -17.14 -10.64 -9.70
N ILE A 18 -15.88 -10.20 -9.77
CA ILE A 18 -15.49 -8.89 -10.31
C ILE A 18 -14.73 -9.03 -11.64
N PRO A 19 -14.74 -8.01 -12.51
CA PRO A 19 -14.07 -8.07 -13.81
C PRO A 19 -12.57 -8.41 -13.70
N VAL A 20 -12.10 -9.32 -14.53
CA VAL A 20 -10.70 -9.82 -14.51
C VAL A 20 -9.71 -8.84 -15.10
N TYR A 21 -8.50 -8.80 -14.57
CA TYR A 21 -7.44 -7.97 -15.14
C TYR A 21 -6.82 -8.58 -16.39
N THR A 22 -6.57 -7.74 -17.39
CA THR A 22 -5.79 -8.02 -18.60
C THR A 22 -4.51 -7.20 -18.62
N SER A 23 -3.59 -7.51 -19.55
CA SER A 23 -2.34 -6.75 -19.74
C SER A 23 -2.55 -5.27 -20.06
N LEU A 24 -3.74 -4.90 -20.58
CA LEU A 24 -4.09 -3.52 -20.87
C LEU A 24 -4.70 -2.84 -19.64
N THR A 25 -5.61 -3.51 -18.93
CA THR A 25 -6.32 -2.91 -17.80
C THR A 25 -5.40 -2.67 -16.60
N ILE A 26 -4.32 -3.42 -16.43
CA ILE A 26 -3.35 -3.10 -15.36
C ILE A 26 -2.56 -1.82 -15.63
N LYS A 27 -2.46 -1.41 -16.90
CA LYS A 27 -1.79 -0.16 -17.29
C LYS A 27 -2.69 1.05 -17.09
N THR A 28 -4.00 0.85 -17.19
CA THR A 28 -4.98 1.90 -16.91
C THR A 28 -5.10 2.15 -15.40
N THR A 29 -5.35 3.40 -15.08
CA THR A 29 -5.67 3.85 -13.72
C THR A 29 -7.17 4.10 -13.65
N VAL A 30 -7.82 3.66 -12.58
CA VAL A 30 -9.26 3.91 -12.38
C VAL A 30 -9.48 5.41 -12.15
N SER A 31 -10.37 5.99 -12.94
CA SER A 31 -10.89 7.34 -12.71
C SER A 31 -12.26 7.25 -12.04
N LEU A 32 -12.58 8.22 -11.18
CA LEU A 32 -13.91 8.33 -10.57
C LEU A 32 -14.97 8.79 -11.57
N ILE A 33 -14.56 9.41 -12.68
CA ILE A 33 -15.48 10.01 -13.67
C ILE A 33 -15.93 8.98 -14.72
N VAL A 34 -15.04 8.06 -15.10
CA VAL A 34 -15.35 6.97 -16.03
C VAL A 34 -15.02 5.67 -15.31
N PRO A 35 -16.01 4.83 -14.95
CA PRO A 35 -15.78 3.56 -14.26
C PRO A 35 -15.06 2.61 -15.20
N THR A 36 -13.73 2.76 -15.24
CA THR A 36 -12.85 1.99 -16.09
C THR A 36 -12.19 0.94 -15.23
N LEU A 37 -12.17 -0.31 -15.69
CA LEU A 37 -11.42 -1.35 -15.02
C LEU A 37 -9.93 -0.99 -15.04
N GLY A 38 -9.32 -0.92 -13.87
CA GLY A 38 -7.90 -0.60 -13.78
C GLY A 38 -7.35 -0.64 -12.37
N ASN A 39 -6.13 -0.15 -12.24
CA ASN A 39 -5.44 -0.02 -10.97
C ASN A 39 -5.86 1.26 -10.25
N LYS A 40 -5.98 1.21 -8.92
CA LYS A 40 -6.10 2.43 -8.11
C LYS A 40 -4.84 3.27 -8.23
N GLU A 41 -5.01 4.58 -8.38
CA GLU A 41 -3.92 5.54 -8.42
C GLU A 41 -3.20 5.62 -7.06
N ILE A 42 -1.87 5.65 -7.10
CA ILE A 42 -1.03 6.00 -5.96
C ILE A 42 -0.24 7.24 -6.37
N LYS A 43 -0.58 8.39 -5.76
CA LYS A 43 0.04 9.68 -6.09
C LYS A 43 1.54 9.62 -5.81
N GLY A 44 2.35 10.06 -6.78
CA GLY A 44 3.82 10.02 -6.69
C GLY A 44 4.46 8.65 -6.98
N TYR A 45 3.67 7.61 -7.29
CA TYR A 45 4.18 6.31 -7.71
C TYR A 45 3.93 6.08 -9.21
N THR A 46 4.95 6.34 -10.01
CA THR A 46 4.91 6.13 -11.46
C THR A 46 5.36 4.72 -11.81
N THR A 47 4.46 3.95 -12.42
CA THR A 47 4.76 2.63 -12.98
C THR A 47 5.16 2.80 -14.44
N THR A 48 6.35 2.34 -14.82
CA THR A 48 6.91 2.48 -16.17
C THR A 48 7.00 1.14 -16.91
N THR A 49 7.12 0.04 -16.15
CA THR A 49 7.26 -1.31 -16.70
C THR A 49 6.02 -2.15 -16.45
N ASP A 50 5.78 -3.15 -17.30
CA ASP A 50 4.65 -4.07 -17.14
C ASP A 50 4.66 -4.77 -15.78
N ILE A 51 5.84 -5.10 -15.25
CA ILE A 51 5.98 -5.72 -13.93
C ILE A 51 5.59 -4.77 -12.80
N GLU A 52 5.85 -3.48 -12.92
CA GLU A 52 5.42 -2.47 -11.94
C GLU A 52 3.90 -2.29 -11.95
N HIS A 53 3.30 -2.24 -13.15
CA HIS A 53 1.84 -2.25 -13.30
C HIS A 53 1.21 -3.49 -12.67
N PHE A 54 1.84 -4.66 -12.84
CA PHE A 54 1.38 -5.90 -12.23
C PHE A 54 1.55 -5.90 -10.70
N ARG A 55 2.67 -5.40 -10.16
CA ARG A 55 2.86 -5.22 -8.71
C ARG A 55 1.80 -4.30 -8.10
N ARG A 56 1.43 -3.23 -8.79
CA ARG A 56 0.33 -2.34 -8.38
C ARG A 56 -1.02 -3.06 -8.38
N ALA A 57 -1.28 -3.91 -9.37
CA ALA A 57 -2.49 -4.75 -9.41
C ALA A 57 -2.56 -5.73 -8.23
N ILE A 58 -1.45 -6.37 -7.88
CA ILE A 58 -1.36 -7.23 -6.68
C ILE A 58 -1.65 -6.41 -5.41
N LEU A 59 -1.04 -5.23 -5.27
CA LEU A 59 -1.24 -4.33 -4.12
C LEU A 59 -2.69 -3.87 -3.96
N ASN A 60 -3.39 -3.68 -5.08
CA ASN A 60 -4.81 -3.32 -5.09
C ASN A 60 -5.69 -4.50 -4.70
N GLU A 61 -5.46 -5.68 -5.29
CA GLU A 61 -6.23 -6.88 -4.96
C GLU A 61 -6.06 -7.28 -3.49
N ARG A 62 -4.82 -7.26 -2.97
CA ARG A 62 -4.54 -7.55 -1.56
C ARG A 62 -5.20 -6.56 -0.60
N MET A 63 -5.38 -5.31 -1.02
CA MET A 63 -6.07 -4.31 -0.19
C MET A 63 -7.55 -4.65 0.01
N VAL A 64 -8.21 -5.14 -1.04
CA VAL A 64 -9.64 -5.46 -0.99
C VAL A 64 -9.89 -6.86 -0.43
N GLU A 65 -9.09 -7.84 -0.85
CA GLU A 65 -9.24 -9.24 -0.42
C GLU A 65 -8.94 -9.42 1.07
N LEU A 66 -7.88 -8.78 1.58
CA LEU A 66 -7.38 -8.94 2.95
C LEU A 66 -7.73 -7.74 3.84
N LEU A 67 -8.84 -7.08 3.53
CA LEU A 67 -9.27 -5.89 4.26
C LEU A 67 -9.62 -6.27 5.70
N GLY A 68 -9.00 -5.58 6.67
CA GLY A 68 -9.23 -5.84 8.10
C GLY A 68 -8.36 -6.94 8.71
N GLU A 69 -7.54 -7.63 7.90
CA GLU A 69 -6.70 -8.75 8.36
C GLU A 69 -5.27 -8.33 8.76
N GLY A 70 -4.97 -7.03 8.83
CA GLY A 70 -3.67 -6.53 9.27
C GLY A 70 -2.54 -6.58 8.23
N HIS A 71 -2.81 -7.00 6.99
CA HIS A 71 -1.78 -7.13 5.95
C HIS A 71 -1.31 -5.79 5.35
N ARG A 72 -2.19 -4.78 5.32
CA ARG A 72 -1.97 -3.56 4.53
C ARG A 72 -0.70 -2.80 4.91
N TRP A 73 -0.37 -2.73 6.20
CA TRP A 73 0.84 -2.05 6.67
C TRP A 73 2.11 -2.69 6.08
N PHE A 74 2.23 -4.01 6.23
CA PHE A 74 3.42 -4.75 5.80
C PHE A 74 3.59 -4.75 4.28
N ASP A 75 2.50 -4.81 3.52
CA ASP A 75 2.55 -4.70 2.06
C ASP A 75 3.10 -3.36 1.59
N LEU A 76 2.67 -2.27 2.22
CA LEU A 76 3.12 -0.93 1.89
C LEU A 76 4.58 -0.69 2.30
N VAL A 77 4.99 -1.20 3.47
CA VAL A 77 6.38 -1.16 3.95
C VAL A 77 7.30 -1.89 2.98
N ARG A 78 6.98 -3.15 2.63
CA ARG A 78 7.79 -3.98 1.73
C ARG A 78 7.95 -3.34 0.35
N MET A 79 6.98 -2.54 -0.08
CA MET A 79 6.99 -1.88 -1.39
C MET A 79 7.54 -0.45 -1.34
N GLY A 80 7.90 0.08 -0.16
CA GLY A 80 8.36 1.46 0.00
C GLY A 80 7.28 2.51 -0.27
N LEU A 81 5.99 2.11 -0.21
CA LEU A 81 4.85 2.96 -0.57
C LEU A 81 4.07 3.48 0.65
N LEU A 82 4.49 3.13 1.88
CA LEU A 82 3.78 3.49 3.10
C LEU A 82 3.52 4.98 3.21
N LYS A 83 4.54 5.81 3.03
CA LYS A 83 4.43 7.27 3.16
C LYS A 83 3.45 7.85 2.13
N LEU A 84 3.65 7.55 0.85
CA LEU A 84 2.80 8.04 -0.25
C LEU A 84 1.32 7.69 -0.04
N VAL A 85 1.04 6.43 0.28
CA VAL A 85 -0.35 5.96 0.46
C VAL A 85 -0.98 6.53 1.72
N ALA A 86 -0.22 6.65 2.82
CA ALA A 86 -0.72 7.24 4.05
C ALA A 86 -1.04 8.73 3.90
N GLU A 87 -0.13 9.50 3.28
CA GLU A 87 -0.34 10.93 2.98
C GLU A 87 -1.53 11.12 2.03
N GLN A 88 -1.63 10.33 0.97
CA GLN A 88 -2.77 10.36 0.05
C GLN A 88 -4.09 10.06 0.77
N SER A 89 -4.10 9.07 1.67
CA SER A 89 -5.29 8.73 2.46
C SER A 89 -5.66 9.81 3.46
N ALA A 90 -4.69 10.41 4.14
CA ALA A 90 -4.91 11.50 5.09
C ALA A 90 -5.44 12.76 4.38
N ALA A 91 -4.86 13.09 3.22
CA ALA A 91 -5.33 14.19 2.39
C ALA A 91 -6.78 13.97 1.94
N TYR A 92 -7.12 12.78 1.46
CA TYR A 92 -8.50 12.44 1.09
C TYR A 92 -9.45 12.54 2.29
N ALA A 93 -9.09 11.98 3.43
CA ALA A 93 -9.93 12.05 4.64
C ALA A 93 -10.20 13.51 5.06
N TYR A 94 -9.19 14.39 4.96
CA TYR A 94 -9.35 15.82 5.23
C TYR A 94 -10.31 16.53 4.26
N THR A 95 -10.38 16.08 2.99
CA THR A 95 -11.38 16.61 2.03
C THR A 95 -12.81 16.22 2.38
N VAL A 96 -13.00 15.08 3.05
CA VAL A 96 -14.32 14.57 3.46
C VAL A 96 -14.74 15.17 4.80
N ASP A 97 -13.82 15.26 5.75
CA ASP A 97 -14.01 15.88 7.05
C ASP A 97 -12.77 16.67 7.46
N ASN A 98 -12.92 17.99 7.55
CA ASN A 98 -11.84 18.93 7.88
C ASN A 98 -11.36 18.83 9.34
N LYS A 99 -12.02 18.01 10.18
CA LYS A 99 -11.59 17.72 11.56
C LYS A 99 -10.60 16.56 11.64
N VAL A 100 -10.37 15.84 10.54
CA VAL A 100 -9.41 14.74 10.52
C VAL A 100 -8.00 15.29 10.66
N VAL A 101 -7.32 14.92 11.75
CA VAL A 101 -5.91 15.27 11.97
C VAL A 101 -5.05 14.61 10.88
N GLN A 102 -4.35 15.44 10.11
CA GLN A 102 -3.36 14.94 9.16
C GLN A 102 -2.23 14.24 9.92
N ARG A 103 -2.08 12.94 9.68
CA ARG A 103 -1.01 12.15 10.30
C ARG A 103 0.30 12.40 9.56
N ASN A 104 1.31 12.82 10.30
CA ASN A 104 2.64 13.08 9.76
C ASN A 104 3.51 11.82 9.80
N ILE A 105 3.34 10.91 8.84
CA ILE A 105 4.21 9.72 8.71
C ILE A 105 5.56 10.13 8.12
N GLN A 106 6.61 9.84 8.89
CA GLN A 106 8.01 9.98 8.50
C GLN A 106 8.56 8.67 7.94
N SER A 107 9.65 8.77 7.17
CA SER A 107 10.32 7.60 6.57
C SER A 107 10.76 6.57 7.61
N PHE A 108 11.13 7.01 8.81
CA PHE A 108 11.59 6.14 9.88
C PHE A 108 10.46 5.44 10.65
N ASN A 109 9.19 5.85 10.46
CA ASN A 109 8.05 5.21 11.12
C ASN A 109 7.69 3.83 10.55
N ILE A 110 8.48 3.31 9.60
CA ILE A 110 8.36 1.94 9.10
C ILE A 110 8.50 0.93 10.25
N PHE A 111 9.46 1.16 11.14
CA PHE A 111 9.65 0.40 12.36
C PHE A 111 9.14 1.21 13.54
N ARG A 112 8.53 0.52 14.51
CA ARG A 112 8.09 1.14 15.76
C ARG A 112 9.29 1.39 16.68
N PRO A 113 9.22 2.35 17.61
CA PRO A 113 10.27 2.50 18.61
C PRO A 113 10.41 1.22 19.43
N ILE A 114 11.65 0.84 19.72
CA ILE A 114 11.95 -0.20 20.70
C ILE A 114 11.52 0.34 22.08
N PRO A 115 10.80 -0.45 22.89
CA PRO A 115 10.36 0.01 24.21
C PRO A 115 11.54 0.44 25.08
N MET A 116 11.45 1.62 25.71
CA MET A 116 12.55 2.22 26.47
C MET A 116 13.03 1.33 27.63
N ARG A 117 12.13 0.54 28.21
CA ARG A 117 12.45 -0.44 29.25
C ARG A 117 13.44 -1.50 28.77
N GLU A 118 13.28 -1.99 27.55
CA GLU A 118 14.19 -3.01 27.00
C GLU A 118 15.57 -2.42 26.75
N ILE A 119 15.64 -1.18 26.25
CA ILE A 119 16.90 -0.45 26.04
C ILE A 119 17.64 -0.26 27.37
N SER A 120 16.93 0.14 28.44
CA SER A 120 17.55 0.39 29.74
C SER A 120 18.08 -0.88 30.38
N ILE A 121 17.36 -2.00 30.28
CA ILE A 121 17.77 -3.31 30.82
C ILE A 121 19.00 -3.85 30.10
N HIS A 122 19.11 -3.63 28.78
CA HIS A 122 20.23 -4.10 27.96
C HIS A 122 21.50 -3.23 28.05
N LYS A 123 21.52 -2.17 28.89
CA LYS A 123 22.71 -1.37 29.24
C LYS A 123 23.57 -0.94 28.04
N GLY A 124 22.94 -0.54 26.94
CA GLY A 124 23.62 -0.06 25.73
C GLY A 124 23.89 -1.11 24.66
N ASN A 125 23.62 -2.41 24.91
CA ASN A 125 23.72 -3.45 23.88
C ASN A 125 22.52 -3.45 22.91
N LEU A 126 21.40 -2.84 23.31
CA LEU A 126 20.22 -2.63 22.47
C LEU A 126 20.14 -1.14 22.11
N ILE A 127 20.24 -0.83 20.83
CA ILE A 127 20.20 0.53 20.30
C ILE A 127 18.81 0.79 19.70
N GLN A 128 18.32 2.02 19.85
CA GLN A 128 17.02 2.43 19.33
C GLN A 128 16.96 2.37 17.79
N ASN A 129 15.77 2.13 17.25
CA ASN A 129 15.49 2.24 15.82
C ASN A 129 15.73 3.67 15.34
N TYR A 130 16.21 3.82 14.11
CA TYR A 130 16.50 5.12 13.50
C TYR A 130 15.30 6.08 13.63
N GLY A 131 15.57 7.34 13.95
CA GLY A 131 14.58 8.41 14.07
C GLY A 131 13.78 8.44 15.39
N TYR A 132 14.03 7.51 16.31
CA TYR A 132 13.49 7.53 17.66
C TYR A 132 14.60 7.81 18.68
N ASN A 133 14.26 8.52 19.76
CA ASN A 133 15.15 8.86 20.88
C ASN A 133 14.74 8.11 22.14
#